data_AF-A0ABD5ST55-F1
#
_entry.id   AF-A0ABD5ST55-F1
#
_cell.length_a   1.000
_cell.length_b   1.000
_cell.length_c   1.000
_cell.angle_alpha   90.00
_cell.angle_beta   90.00
_cell.angle_gamma   90.00
#
_symmetry.space_group_name_H-M   'P 1'
#
loop_
_entity.id
_entity.type
_entity.pdbx_description
1 polymer ?
#
loop_
_entity_poly.entity_id
_entity_poly.type
_entity_poly.pdbx_seq_one_letter_code
_entity_poly.pdbx_strand_id
1 'polypeptide(L)'
;MSTEESRHVYRLHSTLELPLEDLREHIDEAKYPDGINDVEITRRNNTLILKAVAEDQSVSKYTPTAQLKASVTENRVYEEDPDERRQKSFSWDEEEEEEIESELVEFAAFKGDRETVLQNSLLQYEMFLVLCEIAEAAEKGTLTAISDRDGDLEATRIVDGEPRPADIEVVEGPRDHGSGEGGVNWRDNKFITD
;
A
#
# COMPACT_ATOMS: atom_id res chain seq x y z
N MET A 1 -20.58 20.91 18.90
CA MET A 1 -19.78 20.63 17.68
C MET A 1 -19.71 19.14 17.62
N SER A 2 -20.45 18.51 16.71
CA SER A 2 -20.35 17.07 16.52
C SER A 2 -18.97 16.81 15.95
N THR A 3 -18.07 16.23 16.73
CA THR A 3 -16.83 15.67 16.21
C THR A 3 -17.28 14.50 15.34
N GLU A 4 -17.47 14.74 14.04
CA GLU A 4 -17.52 13.64 13.08
C GLU A 4 -16.20 12.88 13.26
N GLU A 5 -16.26 11.59 13.57
CA GLU A 5 -15.09 10.71 13.66
C GLU A 5 -14.40 10.75 12.29
N SER A 6 -13.41 11.61 12.12
CA SER A 6 -12.70 11.77 10.86
C SER A 6 -11.62 10.69 10.80
N ARG A 7 -11.68 9.90 9.73
CA ARG A 7 -10.73 8.82 9.44
C ARG A 7 -10.29 8.95 8.00
N HIS A 8 -9.09 9.47 7.79
CA HIS A 8 -8.60 9.77 6.44
C HIS A 8 -7.12 9.45 6.30
N VAL A 9 -6.74 9.03 5.10
CA VAL A 9 -5.32 8.85 4.73
C VAL A 9 -4.95 9.95 3.74
N TYR A 10 -4.16 10.92 4.19
CA TYR A 10 -3.76 12.05 3.35
C TYR A 10 -2.63 11.68 2.40
N ARG A 11 -1.62 11.00 2.94
CA ARG A 11 -0.43 10.59 2.20
C ARG A 11 -0.12 9.14 2.50
N LEU A 12 0.27 8.41 1.48
CA LEU A 12 0.73 7.04 1.60
C LEU A 12 1.77 6.80 0.51
N HIS A 13 2.85 6.15 0.88
CA HIS A 13 3.84 5.63 -0.04
C HIS A 13 4.30 4.27 0.47
N SER A 14 4.25 3.28 -0.42
CA SER A 14 4.56 1.89 -0.13
C SER A 14 5.55 1.34 -1.14
N THR A 15 6.49 0.54 -0.64
CA THR A 15 7.42 -0.27 -1.43
C THR A 15 7.47 -1.73 -0.98
N LEU A 16 6.45 -2.17 -0.23
CA LEU A 16 6.38 -3.49 0.39
C LEU A 16 6.41 -4.63 -0.65
N GLU A 17 7.12 -5.69 -0.30
CA GLU A 17 7.22 -6.91 -1.09
C GLU A 17 7.24 -8.11 -0.14
N LEU A 18 6.31 -9.05 -0.35
CA LEU A 18 6.21 -10.28 0.43
C LEU A 18 5.76 -11.45 -0.46
N PRO A 19 6.10 -12.70 -0.09
CA PRO A 19 5.60 -13.88 -0.78
C PRO A 19 4.06 -13.89 -0.83
N LEU A 20 3.51 -14.33 -1.96
CA LEU A 20 2.07 -14.37 -2.17
C LEU A 20 1.39 -15.40 -1.25
N GLU A 21 2.11 -16.45 -0.88
CA GLU A 21 1.67 -17.45 0.10
C GLU A 21 1.50 -16.80 1.48
N ASP A 22 2.56 -16.19 2.01
CA ASP A 22 2.54 -15.46 3.28
C ASP A 22 1.43 -14.40 3.32
N LEU A 23 1.23 -13.66 2.22
CA LEU A 23 0.14 -12.69 2.13
C LEU A 23 -1.24 -13.34 2.29
N ARG A 24 -1.46 -14.52 1.68
CA ARG A 24 -2.74 -15.23 1.78
C ARG A 24 -2.96 -15.77 3.19
N GLU A 25 -1.95 -16.42 3.75
CA GLU A 25 -2.00 -16.93 5.13
C GLU A 25 -2.28 -15.80 6.11
N HIS A 26 -1.59 -14.67 5.94
CA HIS A 26 -1.80 -13.49 6.77
C HIS A 26 -3.25 -12.97 6.69
N ILE A 27 -3.82 -12.88 5.48
CA ILE A 27 -5.20 -12.41 5.28
C ILE A 27 -6.22 -13.41 5.85
N ASP A 28 -6.00 -14.71 5.71
CA ASP A 28 -6.90 -15.74 6.23
C ASP A 28 -6.91 -15.80 7.78
N GLU A 29 -5.79 -15.44 8.43
CA GLU A 29 -5.65 -15.43 9.88
C GLU A 29 -5.85 -14.04 10.53
N ALA A 30 -5.91 -12.99 9.72
CA ALA A 30 -5.97 -11.60 10.18
C ALA A 30 -7.25 -11.31 10.97
N LYS A 31 -7.13 -10.36 11.91
CA LYS A 31 -8.26 -9.76 12.60
C LYS A 31 -8.55 -8.41 11.99
N TYR A 32 -9.63 -8.33 11.22
CA TYR A 32 -9.97 -7.11 10.54
C TYR A 32 -10.44 -5.99 11.49
N PRO A 33 -10.13 -4.73 11.16
CA PRO A 33 -10.63 -3.57 11.89
C PRO A 33 -12.14 -3.39 11.72
N ASP A 34 -12.76 -2.68 12.66
CA ASP A 34 -14.21 -2.43 12.70
C ASP A 34 -14.76 -1.93 11.36
N GLY A 35 -15.81 -2.57 10.85
CA GLY A 35 -16.44 -2.23 9.57
C GLY A 35 -15.97 -3.08 8.38
N ILE A 36 -14.84 -3.78 8.48
CA ILE A 36 -14.40 -4.81 7.52
C ILE A 36 -14.76 -6.20 8.07
N ASN A 37 -15.55 -6.96 7.32
CA ASN A 37 -15.88 -8.34 7.65
C ASN A 37 -14.79 -9.30 7.17
N ASP A 38 -14.31 -9.05 5.95
CA ASP A 38 -13.40 -9.90 5.22
C ASP A 38 -12.68 -9.11 4.12
N VAL A 39 -11.59 -9.66 3.58
CA VAL A 39 -10.84 -9.09 2.45
C VAL A 39 -10.77 -10.10 1.31
N GLU A 40 -11.53 -9.84 0.25
CA GLU A 40 -11.54 -10.69 -0.94
C GLU A 40 -10.29 -10.45 -1.80
N ILE A 41 -9.49 -11.50 -2.00
CA ILE A 41 -8.33 -11.47 -2.90
C ILE A 41 -8.73 -11.90 -4.31
N THR A 42 -8.52 -11.03 -5.29
CA THR A 42 -8.72 -11.33 -6.72
C THR A 42 -7.43 -11.10 -7.50
N ARG A 43 -7.01 -12.12 -8.28
CA ARG A 43 -5.90 -11.98 -9.24
C ARG A 43 -6.41 -11.68 -10.64
N ARG A 44 -5.87 -10.64 -11.27
CA ARG A 44 -6.08 -10.30 -12.69
C ARG A 44 -4.73 -10.15 -13.37
N ASN A 45 -4.34 -11.15 -14.16
CA ASN A 45 -3.01 -11.23 -14.78
C ASN A 45 -1.92 -11.10 -13.71
N ASN A 46 -1.16 -10.01 -13.78
CA ASN A 46 -0.06 -9.68 -12.89
C ASN A 46 -0.43 -8.65 -11.82
N THR A 47 -1.73 -8.45 -11.58
CA THR A 47 -2.23 -7.53 -10.56
C THR A 47 -3.06 -8.30 -9.56
N LEU A 48 -2.74 -8.14 -8.29
CA LEU A 48 -3.52 -8.61 -7.16
C LEU A 48 -4.36 -7.45 -6.63
N ILE A 49 -5.65 -7.71 -6.43
CA ILE A 49 -6.61 -6.73 -5.89
C ILE A 49 -7.17 -7.35 -4.62
N LEU A 50 -6.95 -6.70 -3.49
CA LEU A 50 -7.56 -7.05 -2.21
C LEU A 50 -8.70 -6.06 -2.00
N LYS A 51 -9.93 -6.55 -1.82
CA LYS A 51 -11.11 -5.70 -1.70
C LYS A 51 -11.75 -5.89 -0.33
N ALA A 52 -11.98 -4.79 0.38
CA ALA A 52 -12.71 -4.82 1.64
C ALA A 52 -14.17 -5.25 1.42
N VAL A 53 -14.62 -6.22 2.22
CA VAL A 53 -16.03 -6.60 2.37
C VAL A 53 -16.56 -5.87 3.59
N ALA A 54 -17.52 -4.96 3.39
CA ALA A 54 -18.12 -4.23 4.49
C ALA A 54 -19.00 -5.14 5.36
N GLU A 55 -18.94 -4.98 6.69
CA GLU A 55 -19.87 -5.64 7.62
C GLU A 55 -21.30 -5.14 7.44
N ASP A 56 -21.45 -3.85 7.12
CA ASP A 56 -22.75 -3.23 6.93
C ASP A 56 -23.36 -3.63 5.58
N GLN A 57 -24.39 -4.49 5.64
CA GLN A 57 -25.17 -4.93 4.49
C GLN A 57 -26.03 -3.82 3.87
N SER A 58 -26.14 -2.65 4.51
CA SER A 58 -26.81 -1.47 3.96
C SER A 58 -25.99 -0.77 2.87
N VAL A 59 -24.67 -1.04 2.81
CA VAL A 59 -23.80 -0.55 1.75
C VAL A 59 -24.26 -1.15 0.42
N SER A 60 -24.68 -0.26 -0.48
CA SER A 60 -25.14 -0.63 -1.81
C SER A 60 -24.05 -1.39 -2.59
N LYS A 61 -24.45 -2.38 -3.39
CA LYS A 61 -23.57 -3.10 -4.34
C LYS A 61 -22.82 -2.18 -5.30
N TYR A 62 -23.29 -0.95 -5.47
CA TYR A 62 -22.71 0.06 -6.36
C TYR A 62 -21.77 1.03 -5.64
N THR A 63 -21.64 0.95 -4.31
CA THR A 63 -20.68 1.74 -3.56
C THR A 63 -19.35 0.99 -3.53
N PRO A 64 -18.30 1.50 -4.20
CA PRO A 64 -17.02 0.82 -4.21
C PRO A 64 -16.34 0.94 -2.84
N THR A 65 -16.10 -0.19 -2.18
CA THR A 65 -15.28 -0.29 -0.98
C THR A 65 -13.80 -0.13 -1.29
N ALA A 66 -13.01 0.19 -0.27
CA ALA A 66 -11.56 0.34 -0.36
C ALA A 66 -10.90 -0.93 -0.92
N GLN A 67 -9.87 -0.70 -1.73
CA GLN A 67 -9.14 -1.77 -2.41
C GLN A 67 -7.63 -1.53 -2.30
N LEU A 68 -6.87 -2.58 -1.97
CA LEU A 68 -5.43 -2.58 -2.12
C LEU A 68 -5.03 -3.19 -3.44
N LYS A 69 -4.10 -2.54 -4.14
CA LYS A 69 -3.57 -3.01 -5.42
C LYS A 69 -2.09 -3.35 -5.28
N ALA A 70 -1.76 -4.59 -5.61
CA ALA A 70 -0.38 -5.07 -5.69
C ALA A 70 -0.06 -5.59 -7.09
N SER A 71 1.21 -5.56 -7.43
CA SER A 71 1.78 -6.21 -8.62
C SER A 71 2.26 -7.59 -8.20
N VAL A 72 2.00 -8.62 -9.00
CA VAL A 72 2.63 -9.93 -8.77
C VAL A 72 3.97 -9.93 -9.50
N THR A 73 5.01 -10.52 -8.92
CA THR A 73 6.31 -10.71 -9.60
C THR A 73 6.84 -12.09 -9.28
N GLU A 74 7.17 -12.87 -10.30
CA GLU A 74 7.82 -14.17 -10.13
C GLU A 74 9.31 -13.94 -9.89
N ASN A 75 9.84 -14.42 -8.76
CA ASN A 75 11.26 -14.37 -8.45
C ASN A 75 11.80 -15.78 -8.23
N ARG A 76 12.96 -16.10 -8.81
CA ARG A 76 13.64 -17.39 -8.57
C ARG A 76 14.46 -17.24 -7.30
N VAL A 77 13.97 -17.83 -6.22
CA VAL A 77 14.69 -17.85 -4.95
C VAL A 77 15.58 -19.10 -4.95
N TYR A 78 16.85 -18.90 -4.63
CA TYR A 78 17.81 -19.98 -4.44
C TYR A 78 17.96 -20.19 -2.92
N GLU A 79 17.91 -21.43 -2.43
CA GLU A 79 18.03 -21.75 -1.00
C GLU A 79 19.35 -21.29 -0.34
N GLU A 80 20.38 -20.96 -1.12
CA GLU A 80 21.68 -20.50 -0.63
C GLU A 80 22.08 -19.17 -1.29
N ASP A 81 22.52 -18.19 -0.48
CA ASP A 81 22.96 -16.88 -0.98
C ASP A 81 24.20 -17.06 -1.88
N PRO A 82 24.18 -16.60 -3.14
CA PRO A 82 25.27 -16.81 -4.08
C PRO A 82 26.62 -16.20 -3.62
N ASP A 83 26.60 -15.22 -2.72
CA ASP A 83 27.82 -14.62 -2.17
C ASP A 83 28.46 -15.45 -1.04
N GLU A 84 27.70 -16.29 -0.32
CA GLU A 84 28.27 -17.23 0.66
C GLU A 84 29.07 -18.36 -0.02
N ARG A 85 28.65 -18.79 -1.22
CA ARG A 85 29.41 -19.78 -2.01
C ARG A 85 30.69 -19.22 -2.62
N ARG A 86 30.75 -17.94 -3.00
CA ARG A 86 32.00 -17.33 -3.53
C ARG A 86 33.12 -17.32 -2.50
N GLN A 87 32.80 -17.23 -1.21
CA GLN A 87 33.80 -17.33 -0.14
C GLN A 87 34.25 -18.78 0.13
N LYS A 88 33.37 -19.77 -0.11
CA LYS A 88 33.69 -21.21 0.01
C LYS A 88 34.44 -21.80 -1.20
N SER A 89 34.37 -21.18 -2.38
CA SER A 89 34.92 -21.68 -3.65
C SER A 89 36.44 -21.46 -3.84
N PHE A 90 37.24 -21.57 -2.77
CA PHE A 90 38.71 -21.68 -2.86
C PHE A 90 39.22 -23.13 -2.81
N SER A 91 38.33 -24.12 -2.71
CA SER A 91 38.69 -25.54 -2.78
C SER A 91 38.36 -26.10 -4.15
N TRP A 92 39.37 -26.62 -4.84
CA TRP A 92 39.22 -27.43 -6.05
C TRP A 92 38.54 -28.75 -5.70
N ASP A 93 37.23 -28.81 -5.79
CA ASP A 93 36.47 -30.05 -5.96
C ASP A 93 35.49 -29.82 -7.11
N GLU A 94 35.69 -30.59 -8.18
CA GLU A 94 35.09 -30.43 -9.51
C GLU A 94 34.05 -31.55 -9.78
N GLU A 95 33.42 -32.09 -8.74
CA GLU A 95 32.42 -33.16 -8.88
C GLU A 95 31.13 -32.83 -8.10
N GLU A 96 30.01 -32.90 -8.83
CA GLU A 96 28.61 -32.58 -8.46
C GLU A 96 28.25 -31.08 -8.44
N GLU A 97 28.00 -30.51 -9.63
CA GLU A 97 27.02 -29.43 -9.77
C GLU A 97 25.64 -29.99 -9.36
N GLU A 98 25.36 -30.07 -8.06
CA GLU A 98 24.01 -30.29 -7.56
C GLU A 98 23.09 -29.23 -8.19
N GLU A 99 22.11 -29.67 -8.99
CA GLU A 99 21.08 -28.80 -9.56
C GLU A 99 20.39 -28.09 -8.40
N ILE A 100 20.71 -26.81 -8.19
CA ILE A 100 20.15 -26.01 -7.10
C ILE A 100 18.63 -26.07 -7.22
N GLU A 101 17.93 -26.53 -6.17
CA GLU A 101 16.47 -26.54 -6.08
C GLU A 101 15.99 -25.08 -6.10
N SER A 102 15.81 -24.51 -7.30
CA SER A 102 15.29 -23.16 -7.47
C SER A 102 13.77 -23.24 -7.43
N GLU A 103 13.16 -22.68 -6.40
CA GLU A 103 11.71 -22.52 -6.34
C GLU A 103 11.31 -21.19 -6.99
N LEU A 104 10.31 -21.25 -7.86
CA LEU A 104 9.67 -20.06 -8.43
C LEU A 104 8.64 -19.57 -7.41
N VAL A 105 9.01 -18.57 -6.62
CA VAL A 105 8.13 -17.97 -5.63
C VAL A 105 7.49 -16.71 -6.21
N GLU A 106 6.16 -16.62 -6.12
CA GLU A 106 5.42 -15.43 -6.50
C GLU A 106 5.43 -14.42 -5.35
N PHE A 107 5.81 -13.18 -5.63
CA PHE A 107 5.79 -12.07 -4.68
C PHE A 107 4.65 -11.11 -4.98
N ALA A 108 4.00 -10.61 -3.95
CA ALA A 108 3.07 -9.49 -4.01
C ALA A 108 3.81 -8.19 -3.67
N ALA A 109 3.84 -7.24 -4.61
CA ALA A 109 4.53 -5.97 -4.50
C ALA A 109 3.53 -4.81 -4.43
N PHE A 110 3.36 -4.22 -3.24
CA PHE A 110 2.56 -3.01 -3.01
C PHE A 110 3.45 -1.78 -3.24
N LYS A 111 3.64 -1.40 -4.51
CA LYS A 111 4.54 -0.31 -4.90
C LYS A 111 3.74 0.87 -5.44
N GLY A 112 3.86 2.03 -4.79
CA GLY A 112 3.24 3.26 -5.27
C GLY A 112 2.86 4.25 -4.18
N ASP A 113 2.07 5.24 -4.59
CA ASP A 113 1.45 6.22 -3.70
C ASP A 113 0.05 5.78 -3.25
N ARG A 114 -0.62 6.62 -2.46
CA ARG A 114 -1.98 6.41 -1.98
C ARG A 114 -2.94 6.01 -3.11
N GLU A 115 -2.94 6.73 -4.23
CA GLU A 115 -3.90 6.51 -5.33
C GLU A 115 -3.64 5.23 -6.10
N THR A 116 -2.38 4.79 -6.13
CA THR A 116 -1.98 3.55 -6.79
C THR A 116 -2.27 2.34 -5.91
N VAL A 117 -1.95 2.43 -4.62
CA VAL A 117 -1.96 1.29 -3.69
C VAL A 117 -3.29 1.18 -2.95
N LEU A 118 -3.88 2.28 -2.50
CA LEU A 118 -5.11 2.33 -1.69
C LEU A 118 -6.22 3.09 -2.42
N GLN A 119 -7.07 2.34 -3.11
CA GLN A 119 -8.11 2.88 -3.97
C GLN A 119 -9.48 2.92 -3.27
N ASN A 120 -10.36 3.79 -3.77
CA ASN A 120 -11.69 4.09 -3.21
C ASN A 120 -11.65 4.68 -1.80
N SER A 121 -12.79 5.19 -1.32
CA SER A 121 -12.88 5.97 -0.09
C SER A 121 -13.64 5.28 1.04
N LEU A 122 -14.63 4.44 0.73
CA LEU A 122 -15.40 3.74 1.76
C LEU A 122 -14.51 2.68 2.43
N LEU A 123 -14.38 2.71 3.77
CA LEU A 123 -13.47 1.88 4.56
C LEU A 123 -11.97 2.09 4.22
N GLN A 124 -11.61 3.28 3.72
CA GLN A 124 -10.23 3.56 3.31
C GLN A 124 -9.24 3.50 4.48
N TYR A 125 -9.59 4.06 5.63
CA TYR A 125 -8.71 4.06 6.79
C TYR A 125 -8.55 2.64 7.35
N GLU A 126 -9.64 1.90 7.43
CA GLU A 126 -9.67 0.51 7.86
C GLU A 126 -8.79 -0.36 6.95
N MET A 127 -8.89 -0.18 5.63
CA MET A 127 -8.04 -0.87 4.67
C MET A 127 -6.57 -0.41 4.73
N PHE A 128 -6.31 0.82 5.17
CA PHE A 128 -4.95 1.28 5.48
C PHE A 128 -4.37 0.58 6.73
N LEU A 129 -5.18 0.30 7.76
CA LEU A 129 -4.73 -0.48 8.91
C LEU A 129 -4.34 -1.90 8.50
N VAL A 130 -5.13 -2.54 7.64
CA VAL A 130 -4.79 -3.85 7.07
C VAL A 130 -3.48 -3.78 6.26
N LEU A 131 -3.24 -2.70 5.51
CA LEU A 131 -1.95 -2.51 4.84
C LEU A 131 -0.79 -2.34 5.83
N CYS A 132 -1.02 -1.76 7.01
CA CYS A 132 0.00 -1.68 8.07
C CYS A 132 0.31 -3.07 8.62
N GLU A 133 -0.69 -3.92 8.85
CA GLU A 133 -0.48 -5.31 9.28
C GLU A 133 0.32 -6.10 8.23
N ILE A 134 -0.02 -5.95 6.95
CA ILE A 134 0.75 -6.53 5.84
C ILE A 134 2.19 -5.99 5.84
N ALA A 135 2.39 -4.71 6.16
CA ALA A 135 3.72 -4.10 6.22
C ALA A 135 4.58 -4.64 7.37
N GLU A 136 3.96 -4.98 8.51
CA GLU A 136 4.62 -5.62 9.65
C GLU A 136 4.97 -7.08 9.35
N ALA A 137 4.14 -7.77 8.57
CA ALA A 137 4.42 -9.13 8.10
C ALA A 137 5.45 -9.17 6.95
N ALA A 138 5.61 -8.09 6.19
CA ALA A 138 6.53 -8.05 5.07
C ALA A 138 8.00 -7.98 5.54
N GLU A 139 8.81 -8.94 5.14
CA GLU A 139 10.25 -8.97 5.45
C GLU A 139 11.03 -7.82 4.80
N LYS A 140 10.50 -7.26 3.69
CA LYS A 140 11.19 -6.24 2.89
C LYS A 140 10.27 -5.11 2.48
N GLY A 141 10.79 -3.89 2.58
CA GLY A 141 10.19 -2.69 2.00
C GLY A 141 9.85 -1.64 3.05
N THR A 142 9.19 -0.58 2.61
CA THR A 142 8.84 0.54 3.49
C THR A 142 7.42 1.00 3.24
N LEU A 143 6.67 1.18 4.33
CA LEU A 143 5.39 1.87 4.33
C LEU A 143 5.56 3.19 5.07
N THR A 144 5.16 4.28 4.43
CA THR A 144 5.07 5.60 5.06
C THR A 144 3.70 6.19 4.79
N ALA A 145 3.05 6.71 5.81
CA ALA A 145 1.74 7.33 5.67
C ALA A 145 1.54 8.48 6.65
N ILE A 146 0.65 9.38 6.27
CA ILE A 146 0.09 10.41 7.13
C ILE A 146 -1.42 10.20 7.12
N SER A 147 -1.98 9.91 8.28
CA SER A 147 -3.40 9.67 8.49
C SER A 147 -3.95 10.59 9.57
N ASP A 148 -5.27 10.73 9.58
CA ASP A 148 -6.03 11.36 10.64
C ASP A 148 -6.96 10.34 11.28
N ARG A 149 -6.98 10.35 12.60
CA ARG A 149 -7.88 9.56 13.42
C ARG A 149 -8.47 10.46 14.49
N ASP A 150 -9.79 10.66 14.43
CA ASP A 150 -10.55 11.42 15.42
C ASP A 150 -10.05 12.88 15.59
N GLY A 151 -9.45 13.45 14.54
CA GLY A 151 -8.91 14.81 14.51
C GLY A 151 -7.42 14.91 14.85
N ASP A 152 -6.77 13.79 15.20
CA ASP A 152 -5.34 13.73 15.47
C ASP A 152 -4.56 13.16 14.27
N LEU A 153 -3.53 13.92 13.84
CA LEU A 153 -2.63 13.50 12.77
C LEU A 153 -1.60 12.50 13.27
N GLU A 154 -1.53 11.35 12.59
CA GLU A 154 -0.61 10.26 12.87
C GLU A 154 0.35 10.03 11.70
N ALA A 155 1.65 9.92 12.00
CA ALA A 155 2.65 9.49 11.03
C ALA A 155 2.98 8.02 11.26
N THR A 156 2.76 7.22 10.22
CA THR A 156 3.12 5.81 10.21
C THR A 156 4.37 5.63 9.38
N ARG A 157 5.36 4.93 9.94
CA ARG A 157 6.54 4.48 9.22
C ARG A 157 6.87 3.06 9.65
N ILE A 158 6.83 2.12 8.71
CA ILE A 158 7.21 0.72 8.90
C ILE A 158 8.31 0.42 7.89
N VAL A 159 9.43 -0.12 8.36
CA VAL A 159 10.61 -0.43 7.55
C VAL A 159 10.99 -1.88 7.83
N ASP A 160 10.97 -2.71 6.79
CA ASP A 160 11.34 -4.13 6.85
C ASP A 160 10.65 -4.87 8.02
N GLY A 161 9.32 -4.76 8.09
CA GLY A 161 8.50 -5.36 9.15
C GLY A 161 8.48 -4.58 10.47
N GLU A 162 9.37 -3.61 10.68
CA GLU A 162 9.50 -2.94 11.97
C GLU A 162 8.90 -1.53 11.99
N PRO A 163 7.98 -1.22 12.94
CA PRO A 163 7.50 0.14 13.14
C PRO A 163 8.63 1.04 13.63
N ARG A 164 8.77 2.21 13.02
CA ARG A 164 9.77 3.22 13.32
C ARG A 164 9.11 4.55 13.68
N PRO A 165 9.70 5.32 14.61
CA PRO A 165 9.20 6.65 14.93
C PRO A 165 9.29 7.56 13.70
N ALA A 166 8.26 8.39 13.53
CA ALA A 166 8.17 9.39 12.48
C ALA A 166 7.49 10.66 13.02
N ASP A 167 7.92 11.81 12.52
CA ASP A 167 7.43 13.12 12.92
C ASP A 167 6.73 13.81 11.73
N ILE A 168 5.66 14.53 12.02
CA ILE A 168 4.93 15.35 11.04
C ILE A 168 5.26 16.81 11.29
N GLU A 169 5.79 17.48 10.27
CA GLU A 169 5.92 18.93 10.27
C GLU A 169 4.91 19.52 9.28
N VAL A 170 3.93 20.25 9.82
CA VAL A 170 2.97 21.00 9.00
C VAL A 170 3.52 22.39 8.78
N VAL A 171 4.01 22.65 7.57
CA VAL A 171 4.49 23.97 7.15
C VAL A 171 3.43 24.65 6.29
N GLU A 172 3.22 25.96 6.52
CA GLU A 172 2.48 26.77 5.55
C GLU A 172 3.32 26.84 4.27
N GLY A 173 2.75 26.37 3.15
CA GLY A 173 3.37 26.59 1.85
C GLY A 173 3.55 28.08 1.57
N PRO A 174 4.36 28.47 0.58
CA PRO A 174 4.40 29.86 0.12
C PRO A 174 2.95 30.25 -0.12
N ARG A 175 2.45 31.28 0.59
CA ARG A 175 1.16 31.88 0.27
C ARG A 175 1.17 32.08 -1.23
N ASP A 176 0.16 31.56 -1.90
CA ASP A 176 -0.09 31.88 -3.30
C ASP A 176 -0.43 33.38 -3.35
N HIS A 177 0.62 34.21 -3.30
CA HIS A 177 0.57 35.64 -3.54
C HIS A 177 0.30 35.83 -5.04
N GLY A 178 -0.91 35.47 -5.49
CA GLY A 178 -1.22 35.48 -6.92
C GLY A 178 -2.63 35.08 -7.37
N SER A 179 -3.47 34.46 -6.55
CA SER A 179 -4.84 34.08 -6.97
C SER A 179 -5.91 35.16 -6.70
N GLY A 180 -5.51 36.43 -6.75
CA GLY A 180 -6.42 37.58 -6.77
C GLY A 180 -6.00 38.57 -7.87
N GLU A 181 -6.93 38.87 -8.79
CA GLU A 181 -6.89 39.96 -9.81
C GLU A 181 -6.34 39.68 -11.22
N GLY A 182 -5.99 38.44 -11.62
CA GLY A 182 -5.46 38.16 -12.96
C GLY A 182 -6.27 37.23 -13.88
N GLY A 183 -7.39 36.67 -13.43
CA GLY A 183 -8.16 35.69 -14.20
C GLY A 183 -8.93 36.31 -15.35
N VAL A 184 -8.71 35.84 -16.59
CA VAL A 184 -9.49 36.25 -17.76
C VAL A 184 -10.97 35.90 -17.53
N ASN A 185 -11.81 36.93 -17.45
CA ASN A 185 -13.25 36.79 -17.30
C ASN A 185 -13.87 36.29 -18.62
N TRP A 186 -13.94 34.96 -18.76
CA TRP A 186 -14.50 34.27 -19.92
C TRP A 186 -16.00 34.56 -20.15
N ARG A 187 -16.70 35.15 -19.17
CA ARG A 187 -18.09 35.61 -19.33
C ARG A 187 -18.22 36.93 -20.06
N ASP A 188 -17.16 37.72 -20.19
CA ASP A 188 -17.18 39.05 -20.81
C ASP A 188 -16.56 39.02 -22.22
N ASN A 189 -16.82 37.94 -22.96
CA ASN A 189 -16.23 37.70 -24.27
C ASN A 189 -16.96 38.52 -25.35
N LYS A 190 -16.34 39.62 -25.79
CA LYS A 190 -16.83 40.51 -26.88
C LYS A 190 -17.01 39.83 -28.24
N PHE A 191 -16.63 38.56 -28.38
CA PHE A 191 -16.82 37.75 -29.59
C PHE A 191 -18.06 36.85 -29.54
N ILE A 192 -18.77 36.79 -28.40
CA ILE A 192 -20.05 36.10 -28.27
C ILE A 192 -21.12 37.18 -28.13
N THR A 193 -21.72 37.57 -29.24
CA THR A 193 -22.97 38.35 -29.26
C THR A 193 -24.07 37.44 -29.79
N ASP A 194 -25.26 37.53 -29.21
CA ASP A 194 -26.46 36.73 -29.53
C ASP A 194 -26.76 36.64 -31.04
#